data_AF-A0A2V8G0B3-F1
#
_entry.id   AF-A0A2V8G0B3-F1
#
_cell.length_a   1.000
_cell.length_b   1.000
_cell.length_c   1.000
_cell.angle_alpha   90.00
_cell.angle_beta   90.00
_cell.angle_gamma   90.00
#
_symmetry.space_group_name_H-M   'P 1'
#
loop_
_entity.id
_entity.type
_entity.pdbx_description
1 polymer ?
#
loop_
_entity_poly.entity_id
_entity_poly.type
_entity_poly.pdbx_seq_one_letter_code
_entity_poly.pdbx_strand_id
1 'polypeptide(L)'
;MITSLTDLRLAVRGLRRSPLFATVAILSLALGIGANTAIFTLIDQILLRKLPVKAPEQLVMLYQRGSHNGSNMGSRMHSYPMYQDYQKQAQPLAEVLCRRLVPASVSIDNRTERVEAEMVSGNYFSMLGVQPALGRVFNSQEDDQVYQGHPVVVLSYDYWTNRFARDPAILGKKILVNDYPMNIVGVSAQGFAGLDPAQSPQI
;
A
#
# COMPACT_ATOMS: atom_id res chain seq x y z
N MET A 1 36.40 -24.60 34.07
CA MET A 1 35.29 -23.75 33.57
C MET A 1 35.14 -22.41 34.32
N ILE A 2 36.19 -21.85 34.97
CA ILE A 2 36.08 -20.58 35.75
C ILE A 2 36.78 -19.39 35.02
N THR A 3 37.36 -19.63 33.85
CA THR A 3 38.16 -18.65 33.10
C THR A 3 37.35 -17.47 32.56
N SER A 4 36.11 -17.68 32.11
CA SER A 4 35.34 -16.63 31.41
C SER A 4 34.97 -15.41 32.27
N LEU A 5 34.66 -15.61 33.55
CA LEU A 5 34.25 -14.52 34.45
C LEU A 5 35.42 -13.63 34.86
N THR A 6 36.61 -14.24 35.00
CA THR A 6 37.83 -13.53 35.37
C THR A 6 38.33 -12.69 34.19
N ASP A 7 38.28 -13.25 32.98
CA ASP A 7 38.63 -12.57 31.74
C ASP A 7 37.68 -11.40 31.43
N LEU A 8 36.38 -11.56 31.66
CA LEU A 8 35.39 -10.49 31.50
C LEU A 8 35.65 -9.33 32.48
N ARG A 9 35.95 -9.63 33.75
CA ARG A 9 36.31 -8.61 34.75
C ARG A 9 37.57 -7.85 34.37
N LEU A 10 38.58 -8.56 33.87
CA LEU A 10 39.84 -7.96 33.40
C LEU A 10 39.60 -7.03 32.21
N ALA A 11 38.79 -7.44 31.23
CA ALA A 11 38.43 -6.63 30.07
C ALA A 11 37.66 -5.35 30.45
N VAL A 12 36.65 -5.46 31.34
CA VAL A 12 35.89 -4.29 31.82
C VAL A 12 36.79 -3.34 32.61
N ARG A 13 37.71 -3.86 33.42
CA ARG A 13 38.66 -3.03 34.17
C ARG A 13 39.66 -2.35 33.24
N GLY A 14 40.03 -3.00 32.13
CA GLY A 14 40.82 -2.42 31.04
C GLY A 14 40.11 -1.25 30.36
N LEU A 15 38.86 -1.45 29.95
CA LEU A 15 38.03 -0.40 29.33
C LEU A 15 37.84 0.83 30.24
N ARG A 16 37.69 0.62 31.56
CA ARG A 16 37.58 1.71 32.54
C ARG A 16 38.89 2.50 32.74
N ARG A 17 40.05 1.91 32.44
CA ARG A 17 41.35 2.59 32.57
C ARG A 17 41.65 3.55 31.42
N SER A 18 41.07 3.33 30.24
CA SER A 18 41.23 4.18 29.05
C SER A 18 39.86 4.66 28.52
N PRO A 19 39.14 5.49 29.30
CA PRO A 19 37.74 5.81 29.03
C PRO A 19 37.52 6.52 27.69
N LEU A 20 38.47 7.37 27.25
CA LEU A 20 38.35 8.08 25.97
C LEU A 20 38.39 7.11 24.78
N PHE A 21 39.38 6.21 24.75
CA PHE A 21 39.52 5.19 23.70
C PHE A 21 38.32 4.23 23.69
N ALA A 22 37.92 3.74 24.87
CA ALA A 22 36.75 2.88 25.00
C ALA A 22 35.47 3.57 24.49
N THR A 23 35.27 4.84 24.82
CA THR A 23 34.10 5.61 24.37
C THR A 23 34.08 5.76 22.85
N VAL A 24 35.19 6.16 22.23
CA VAL A 24 35.28 6.29 20.76
C VAL A 24 35.03 4.95 20.07
N ALA A 25 35.62 3.86 20.58
CA ALA A 25 35.41 2.52 20.04
C ALA A 25 33.94 2.07 20.15
N ILE A 26 33.31 2.27 21.31
CA ILE A 26 31.89 1.93 21.54
C ILE A 26 30.99 2.77 20.64
N LEU A 27 31.21 4.07 20.52
CA LEU A 27 30.40 4.94 19.65
C LEU A 27 30.56 4.57 18.18
N SER A 28 31.77 4.23 17.73
CA SER A 28 32.02 3.78 16.37
C SER A 28 31.29 2.46 16.06
N LEU A 29 31.37 1.49 16.97
CA LEU A 29 30.63 0.23 16.86
C LEU A 29 29.12 0.44 16.90
N ALA A 30 28.62 1.26 17.82
CA ALA A 30 27.21 1.58 17.95
C ALA A 30 26.67 2.26 16.68
N LEU A 31 27.44 3.16 16.08
CA LEU A 31 27.06 3.83 14.83
C LEU A 31 27.04 2.83 13.65
N GLY A 32 28.05 1.98 13.52
CA GLY A 32 28.10 0.97 12.46
C GLY A 32 26.98 -0.06 12.58
N ILE A 33 26.70 -0.55 13.78
CA ILE A 33 25.60 -1.48 14.04
C ILE A 33 24.26 -0.77 13.81
N GLY A 34 24.06 0.41 14.38
CA GLY A 34 22.81 1.17 14.28
C GLY A 34 22.47 1.56 12.85
N ALA A 35 23.45 2.00 12.06
CA ALA A 35 23.24 2.33 10.65
C ALA A 35 22.82 1.11 9.84
N ASN A 36 23.50 -0.02 10.00
CA ASN A 36 23.16 -1.27 9.30
C ASN A 36 21.76 -1.79 9.72
N THR A 37 21.45 -1.76 11.02
CA THR A 37 20.13 -2.14 11.53
C THR A 37 19.04 -1.21 11.00
N ALA A 38 19.27 0.10 10.95
CA ALA A 38 18.29 1.06 10.42
C ALA A 38 17.99 0.82 8.94
N ILE A 39 19.03 0.61 8.12
CA ILE A 39 18.87 0.29 6.69
C ILE A 39 18.10 -1.02 6.53
N PHE A 40 18.47 -2.06 7.26
CA PHE A 40 17.78 -3.36 7.16
C PHE A 40 16.32 -3.27 7.64
N THR A 41 16.04 -2.50 8.69
CA THR A 41 14.67 -2.28 9.17
C THR A 41 13.81 -1.57 8.13
N LEU A 42 14.38 -0.56 7.45
CA LEU A 42 13.70 0.13 6.35
C LEU A 42 13.43 -0.81 5.18
N ILE A 43 14.42 -1.61 4.79
CA ILE A 43 14.29 -2.64 3.75
C ILE A 43 13.21 -3.66 4.13
N ASP A 44 13.20 -4.13 5.38
CA ASP A 44 12.21 -5.10 5.85
C ASP A 44 10.78 -4.53 5.76
N GLN A 45 10.59 -3.30 6.22
CA GLN A 45 9.29 -2.63 6.19
C GLN A 45 8.77 -2.35 4.77
N ILE A 46 9.66 -2.04 3.82
CA ILE A 46 9.28 -1.66 2.45
C ILE A 46 9.23 -2.87 1.50
N LEU A 47 10.17 -3.81 1.63
CA LEU A 47 10.39 -4.88 0.65
C LEU A 47 10.05 -6.28 1.15
N LEU A 48 10.14 -6.56 2.46
CA LEU A 48 10.00 -7.93 2.98
C LEU A 48 8.68 -8.17 3.73
N ARG A 49 8.04 -7.11 4.24
CA ARG A 49 6.74 -7.23 4.89
C ARG A 49 5.69 -7.59 3.84
N LYS A 50 5.13 -8.80 3.99
CA LYS A 50 4.04 -9.27 3.14
C LYS A 50 2.88 -8.27 3.16
N LEU A 51 2.30 -8.00 1.99
CA LEU A 51 1.11 -7.17 1.86
C LEU A 51 0.00 -7.70 2.80
N PRO A 52 -0.73 -6.83 3.52
CA PRO A 52 -1.80 -7.22 4.44
C PRO A 52 -3.07 -7.64 3.68
N VAL A 53 -2.95 -8.70 2.89
CA VAL A 53 -3.98 -9.29 2.03
C VAL A 53 -4.06 -10.79 2.30
N LYS A 54 -5.15 -11.43 1.87
CA LYS A 54 -5.45 -12.83 2.26
C LYS A 54 -4.38 -13.86 1.88
N ALA A 55 -3.79 -13.74 0.68
CA ALA A 55 -2.81 -14.70 0.14
C ALA A 55 -1.71 -13.99 -0.68
N PRO A 56 -0.80 -13.23 -0.04
CA PRO A 56 0.17 -12.38 -0.73
C PRO A 56 1.17 -13.19 -1.58
N GLU A 57 1.51 -14.42 -1.19
CA GLU A 57 2.39 -15.31 -1.96
C GLU A 57 1.78 -15.83 -3.28
N GLN A 58 0.46 -15.70 -3.46
CA GLN A 58 -0.23 -16.12 -4.68
C GLN A 58 -0.42 -14.96 -5.67
N LEU A 59 -0.11 -13.73 -5.25
CA LEU A 59 -0.22 -12.56 -6.11
C LEU A 59 0.96 -12.51 -7.08
N VAL A 60 0.63 -12.51 -8.37
CA VAL A 60 1.59 -12.35 -9.46
C VAL A 60 1.25 -11.10 -10.25
N MET A 61 2.29 -10.34 -10.62
CA MET A 61 2.13 -9.18 -11.49
C MET A 61 2.33 -9.62 -12.94
N LEU A 62 1.28 -9.48 -13.76
CA LEU A 62 1.37 -9.73 -15.18
C LEU A 62 2.14 -8.58 -15.86
N TYR A 63 3.37 -8.85 -16.29
CA TYR A 63 4.18 -7.91 -17.07
C TYR A 63 4.41 -8.44 -18.48
N GLN A 64 4.43 -7.55 -19.47
CA GLN A 64 4.80 -7.89 -20.84
C GLN A 64 6.14 -7.23 -21.19
N ARG A 65 6.99 -7.96 -21.93
CA ARG A 65 8.28 -7.46 -22.44
C ARG A 65 8.08 -6.85 -23.83
N GLY A 66 8.46 -5.58 -24.02
CA GLY A 66 8.43 -4.88 -25.32
C GLY A 66 8.11 -3.38 -25.19
N SER A 67 8.32 -2.63 -26.27
CA SER A 67 8.28 -1.15 -26.28
C SER A 67 6.86 -0.59 -26.09
N HIS A 68 5.86 -1.17 -26.76
CA HIS A 68 4.46 -0.73 -26.68
C HIS A 68 3.56 -1.93 -26.98
N ASN A 69 3.11 -2.63 -25.94
CA ASN A 69 2.31 -3.84 -26.12
C ASN A 69 0.91 -3.63 -25.53
N GLY A 70 -0.04 -3.25 -26.38
CA GLY A 70 -1.45 -3.17 -26.02
C GLY A 70 -1.87 -1.93 -25.21
N SER A 71 -0.94 -1.13 -24.68
CA SER A 71 -1.24 0.17 -24.05
C SER A 71 -0.19 1.22 -24.41
N ASN A 72 -0.64 2.43 -24.76
CA ASN A 72 0.21 3.59 -25.03
C ASN A 72 0.55 4.38 -23.74
N MET A 73 0.19 3.85 -22.57
CA MET A 73 0.32 4.57 -21.30
C MET A 73 1.60 4.23 -20.50
N GLY A 74 2.49 3.43 -21.08
CA GLY A 74 3.82 3.16 -20.53
C GLY A 74 4.03 1.71 -20.11
N SER A 75 5.14 1.48 -19.40
CA SER A 75 5.55 0.14 -18.98
C SER A 75 4.61 -0.43 -17.91
N ARG A 76 4.42 -1.76 -17.93
CA ARG A 76 3.54 -2.51 -17.00
C ARG A 76 2.05 -2.14 -17.08
N MET A 77 1.60 -1.51 -18.16
CA MET A 77 0.19 -1.21 -18.38
C MET A 77 -0.39 -2.08 -19.48
N HIS A 78 -1.56 -2.62 -19.20
CA HIS A 78 -2.38 -3.40 -20.14
C HIS A 78 -3.65 -2.60 -20.46
N SER A 79 -4.18 -2.72 -21.67
CA SER A 79 -5.47 -2.10 -21.98
C SER A 79 -6.61 -2.83 -21.26
N TYR A 80 -7.69 -2.09 -21.01
CA TYR A 80 -8.86 -2.65 -20.34
C TYR A 80 -9.47 -3.85 -21.09
N PRO A 81 -9.59 -3.86 -22.44
CA PRO A 81 -10.04 -5.06 -23.16
C PRO A 81 -9.15 -6.29 -22.93
N MET A 82 -7.82 -6.09 -22.83
CA MET A 82 -6.92 -7.21 -22.57
C MET A 82 -7.05 -7.75 -21.14
N TYR A 83 -7.33 -6.88 -20.17
CA TYR A 83 -7.74 -7.32 -18.83
C TYR A 83 -9.02 -8.18 -18.89
N GLN A 84 -10.03 -7.77 -19.66
CA GLN A 84 -11.26 -8.55 -19.83
C GLN A 84 -11.00 -9.91 -20.47
N ASP A 85 -10.04 -9.99 -21.40
CA ASP A 85 -9.61 -11.26 -21.99
C ASP A 85 -8.89 -12.14 -20.96
N TYR A 86 -8.00 -11.57 -20.15
CA TYR A 86 -7.36 -12.31 -19.05
C TYR A 86 -8.38 -12.83 -18.04
N GLN A 87 -9.37 -12.03 -17.66
CA GLN A 87 -10.42 -12.47 -16.73
C GLN A 87 -11.20 -13.69 -17.27
N LYS A 88 -11.35 -13.82 -18.59
CA LYS A 88 -12.04 -14.93 -19.24
C LYS A 88 -11.16 -16.15 -19.51
N GLN A 89 -9.87 -15.96 -19.75
CA GLN A 89 -9.00 -16.97 -20.36
C GLN A 89 -7.74 -17.31 -19.56
N ALA A 90 -7.45 -16.61 -18.47
CA ALA A 90 -6.15 -16.73 -17.80
C ALA A 90 -6.01 -17.98 -16.91
N GLN A 91 -6.20 -19.18 -17.44
CA GLN A 91 -5.64 -20.37 -16.79
C GLN A 91 -4.10 -20.27 -16.80
N PRO A 92 -3.39 -20.51 -15.69
CA PRO A 92 -3.82 -21.15 -14.44
C PRO A 92 -4.22 -20.20 -13.29
N LEU A 93 -4.42 -18.90 -13.55
CA LEU A 93 -4.81 -17.94 -12.54
C LEU A 93 -6.27 -18.17 -12.09
N ALA A 94 -6.49 -18.17 -10.78
CA ALA A 94 -7.83 -18.29 -10.21
C ALA A 94 -8.69 -17.05 -10.48
N GLU A 95 -8.08 -15.87 -10.42
CA GLU A 95 -8.75 -14.59 -10.59
C GLU A 95 -7.74 -13.52 -11.06
N VAL A 96 -8.24 -12.50 -11.77
CA VAL A 96 -7.45 -11.36 -12.24
C VAL A 96 -8.16 -10.07 -11.83
N LEU A 97 -7.40 -9.14 -11.27
CA LEU A 97 -7.83 -7.76 -11.01
C LEU A 97 -7.01 -6.80 -11.87
N CYS A 98 -7.54 -5.59 -12.11
CA CYS A 98 -6.77 -4.49 -12.68
C CYS A 98 -6.82 -3.29 -11.74
N ARG A 99 -5.76 -2.50 -11.74
CA ARG A 99 -5.65 -1.27 -10.98
C ARG A 99 -4.86 -0.22 -11.75
N ARG A 100 -5.09 1.04 -11.46
CA ARG A 100 -4.31 2.15 -11.99
C ARG A 100 -4.34 3.33 -11.03
N LEU A 101 -3.16 3.75 -10.57
CA LEU A 101 -3.01 5.02 -9.88
C LEU A 101 -3.18 6.17 -10.88
N VAL A 102 -3.98 7.16 -10.48
CA VAL A 102 -4.25 8.38 -11.22
C VAL A 102 -4.25 9.56 -10.25
N PRO A 103 -3.45 10.61 -10.52
CA PRO A 103 -3.61 11.86 -9.81
C PRO A 103 -5.03 12.40 -10.02
N ALA A 104 -5.69 12.81 -8.95
CA ALA A 104 -7.05 13.33 -9.00
C ALA A 104 -7.18 14.59 -8.15
N SER A 105 -8.20 15.38 -8.45
CA SER A 105 -8.69 16.45 -7.60
C SER A 105 -9.97 16.00 -6.94
N VAL A 106 -10.10 16.19 -5.64
CA VAL A 106 -11.31 15.91 -4.88
C VAL A 106 -11.85 17.22 -4.34
N SER A 107 -13.10 17.55 -4.68
CA SER A 107 -13.80 18.71 -4.15
C SER A 107 -14.93 18.30 -3.22
N ILE A 108 -14.87 18.76 -1.98
CA ILE A 108 -15.81 18.47 -0.89
C ILE A 108 -16.06 19.76 -0.11
N ASP A 109 -17.33 20.12 0.10
CA ASP A 109 -17.73 21.29 0.89
C ASP A 109 -16.99 22.58 0.47
N ASN A 110 -16.94 22.85 -0.85
CA ASN A 110 -16.20 23.97 -1.48
C ASN A 110 -14.68 24.01 -1.23
N ARG A 111 -14.08 22.90 -0.81
CA ARG A 111 -12.62 22.75 -0.72
C ARG A 111 -12.14 21.69 -1.69
N THR A 112 -11.24 22.08 -2.57
CA THR A 112 -10.58 21.18 -3.53
C THR A 112 -9.18 20.85 -3.04
N GLU A 113 -8.84 19.57 -3.06
CA GLU A 113 -7.51 19.07 -2.75
C GLU A 113 -7.03 18.10 -3.82
N ARG A 114 -5.72 17.97 -3.99
CA ARG A 114 -5.13 16.95 -4.87
C ARG A 114 -4.87 15.69 -4.07
N VAL A 115 -5.26 14.57 -4.64
CA VAL A 115 -5.09 13.23 -4.06
C VAL A 115 -4.52 12.28 -5.12
N GLU A 116 -3.97 11.16 -4.67
CA GLU A 116 -3.76 9.98 -5.50
C GLU A 116 -5.02 9.11 -5.40
N ALA A 117 -5.66 8.88 -6.55
CA ALA A 117 -6.78 7.97 -6.66
C ALA A 117 -6.32 6.66 -7.28
N GLU A 118 -6.95 5.55 -6.92
CA GLU A 118 -6.72 4.27 -7.57
C GLU A 118 -8.00 3.76 -8.23
N MET A 119 -7.99 3.74 -9.56
CA MET A 119 -9.05 3.07 -10.31
C MET A 119 -8.81 1.56 -10.23
N VAL A 120 -9.76 0.80 -9.72
CA VAL A 120 -9.65 -0.65 -9.55
C VAL A 120 -10.83 -1.37 -10.18
N SER A 121 -10.65 -2.64 -10.56
CA SER A 121 -11.76 -3.52 -10.95
C SER A 121 -12.66 -3.83 -9.75
N GLY A 122 -13.92 -4.18 -10.01
CA GLY A 122 -14.91 -4.41 -8.95
C GLY A 122 -14.59 -5.58 -8.01
N ASN A 123 -13.69 -6.49 -8.41
CA ASN A 123 -13.25 -7.64 -7.61
C ASN A 123 -11.99 -7.36 -6.78
N TYR A 124 -11.44 -6.15 -6.85
CA TYR A 124 -10.16 -5.80 -6.21
C TYR A 124 -10.16 -6.11 -4.72
N PHE A 125 -11.15 -5.63 -3.98
CA PHE A 125 -11.21 -5.83 -2.53
C PHE A 125 -11.53 -7.29 -2.16
N SER A 126 -12.42 -7.95 -2.89
CA SER A 126 -12.79 -9.35 -2.63
C SER A 126 -11.64 -10.32 -2.90
N MET A 127 -10.91 -10.13 -4.01
CA MET A 127 -9.75 -10.94 -4.37
C MET A 127 -8.62 -10.77 -3.34
N LEU A 128 -8.40 -9.54 -2.86
CA LEU A 128 -7.40 -9.26 -1.82
C LEU A 128 -7.86 -9.66 -0.40
N GLY A 129 -9.14 -9.98 -0.22
CA GLY A 129 -9.75 -10.30 1.07
C GLY A 129 -9.83 -9.12 2.03
N VAL A 130 -9.88 -7.90 1.49
CA VAL A 130 -9.95 -6.65 2.25
C VAL A 130 -11.40 -6.36 2.60
N GLN A 131 -11.68 -6.23 3.90
CA GLN A 131 -13.02 -5.89 4.40
C GLN A 131 -13.14 -4.38 4.64
N PRO A 132 -14.33 -3.78 4.42
CA PRO A 132 -14.52 -2.37 4.73
C PRO A 132 -14.42 -2.12 6.24
N ALA A 133 -13.84 -0.98 6.64
CA ALA A 133 -13.95 -0.47 8.00
C ALA A 133 -15.32 0.20 8.25
N LEU A 134 -15.93 0.73 7.20
CA LEU A 134 -17.24 1.38 7.22
C LEU A 134 -17.93 1.20 5.86
N GLY A 135 -19.24 0.96 5.85
CA GLY A 135 -20.02 0.83 4.61
C GLY A 135 -19.68 -0.44 3.82
N ARG A 136 -19.48 -0.31 2.52
CA ARG A 136 -19.09 -1.41 1.62
C ARG A 136 -17.90 -1.05 0.74
N VAL A 137 -17.21 -2.07 0.25
CA VAL A 137 -16.25 -1.97 -0.84
C VAL A 137 -16.93 -2.21 -2.20
N PHE A 138 -16.17 -2.08 -3.29
CA PHE A 138 -16.68 -2.37 -4.63
C PHE A 138 -17.07 -3.84 -4.78
N ASN A 139 -18.08 -4.07 -5.61
CA ASN A 139 -18.55 -5.38 -6.02
C ASN A 139 -18.61 -5.44 -7.55
N SER A 140 -17.94 -6.42 -8.17
CA SER A 140 -17.97 -6.59 -9.63
C SER A 140 -19.37 -6.62 -10.22
N GLN A 141 -20.34 -7.26 -9.56
CA GLN A 141 -21.70 -7.41 -10.09
C GLN A 141 -22.52 -6.12 -10.05
N GLU A 142 -22.15 -5.17 -9.18
CA GLU A 142 -22.91 -3.94 -8.96
C GLU A 142 -22.20 -2.70 -9.51
N ASP A 143 -20.87 -2.62 -9.40
CA ASP A 143 -20.12 -1.39 -9.63
C ASP A 143 -19.24 -1.44 -10.91
N ASP A 144 -19.02 -2.63 -11.47
CA ASP A 144 -18.09 -2.85 -12.59
C ASP A 144 -18.76 -3.61 -13.74
N GLN A 145 -19.95 -3.15 -14.14
CA GLN A 145 -20.74 -3.74 -15.23
C GLN A 145 -20.85 -2.83 -16.46
N VAL A 146 -20.95 -1.52 -16.23
CA VAL A 146 -21.19 -0.53 -17.29
C VAL A 146 -20.12 0.54 -17.24
N TYR A 147 -19.54 0.86 -18.40
CA TYR A 147 -18.57 1.94 -18.54
C TYR A 147 -19.17 3.26 -18.04
N GLN A 148 -18.52 3.89 -17.06
CA GLN A 148 -18.98 5.12 -16.39
C GLN A 148 -20.38 5.00 -15.75
N GLY A 149 -20.87 3.79 -15.49
CA GLY A 149 -22.23 3.57 -14.99
C GLY A 149 -22.39 3.78 -13.48
N HIS A 150 -21.34 3.55 -12.70
CA HIS A 150 -21.40 3.53 -11.24
C HIS A 150 -20.38 4.52 -10.65
N PRO A 151 -20.78 5.77 -10.39
CA PRO A 151 -19.89 6.79 -9.84
C PRO A 151 -19.76 6.61 -8.33
N VAL A 152 -19.06 5.57 -7.89
CA VAL A 152 -18.85 5.25 -6.48
C VAL A 152 -17.38 5.35 -6.10
N VAL A 153 -17.11 5.66 -4.83
CA VAL A 153 -15.75 5.79 -4.31
C VAL A 153 -15.63 5.17 -2.93
N VAL A 154 -14.48 4.56 -2.66
CA VAL A 154 -14.12 4.00 -1.35
C VAL A 154 -12.95 4.81 -0.81
N LEU A 155 -13.09 5.40 0.37
CA LEU A 155 -11.99 6.17 0.96
C LEU A 155 -10.96 5.25 1.61
N SER A 156 -9.70 5.65 1.61
CA SER A 156 -8.72 5.00 2.49
C SER A 156 -9.02 5.31 3.95
N TYR A 157 -8.71 4.37 4.85
CA TYR A 157 -8.92 4.55 6.29
C TYR A 157 -8.22 5.81 6.83
N ASP A 158 -7.02 6.11 6.33
CA ASP A 158 -6.24 7.27 6.75
C ASP A 158 -6.83 8.57 6.22
N TYR A 159 -7.33 8.59 4.98
CA TYR A 159 -7.99 9.77 4.44
C TYR A 159 -9.31 10.06 5.17
N TRP A 160 -10.10 9.02 5.47
CA TRP A 160 -11.29 9.14 6.32
C TRP A 160 -10.95 9.67 7.72
N THR A 161 -9.88 9.16 8.34
CA THR A 161 -9.45 9.60 9.67
C THR A 161 -9.00 11.06 9.67
N ASN A 162 -8.15 11.45 8.73
CA ASN A 162 -7.51 12.77 8.72
C ASN A 162 -8.42 13.87 8.16
N ARG A 163 -9.17 13.58 7.09
CA ARG A 163 -9.99 14.57 6.39
C ARG A 163 -11.40 14.68 6.95
N PHE A 164 -11.97 13.58 7.41
CA PHE A 164 -13.36 13.49 7.87
C PHE A 164 -13.48 13.18 9.37
N ALA A 165 -12.38 13.19 10.13
CA ALA A 165 -12.37 12.95 11.57
C ALA A 165 -13.09 11.64 12.00
N ARG A 166 -13.05 10.62 11.14
CA ARG A 166 -13.77 9.34 11.32
C ARG A 166 -15.29 9.48 11.42
N ASP A 167 -15.88 10.51 10.81
CA ASP A 167 -17.33 10.69 10.80
C ASP A 167 -18.01 9.57 9.99
N PRO A 168 -18.92 8.76 10.57
CA PRO A 168 -19.66 7.74 9.83
C PRO A 168 -20.73 8.32 8.88
N ALA A 169 -21.13 9.57 9.06
CA ALA A 169 -22.13 10.24 8.20
C ALA A 169 -21.62 10.55 6.79
N ILE A 170 -20.37 10.19 6.46
CA ILE A 170 -19.82 10.31 5.11
C ILE A 170 -20.44 9.33 4.11
N LEU A 171 -21.07 8.25 4.57
CA LEU A 171 -21.66 7.26 3.67
C LEU A 171 -22.80 7.90 2.86
N GLY A 172 -22.78 7.70 1.54
CA GLY A 172 -23.71 8.32 0.61
C GLY A 172 -23.44 9.80 0.33
N LYS A 173 -22.45 10.42 0.98
CA LYS A 173 -22.07 11.82 0.69
C LYS A 173 -21.49 11.89 -0.73
N LYS A 174 -21.92 12.92 -1.46
CA LYS A 174 -21.41 13.25 -2.79
C LYS A 174 -20.12 14.04 -2.69
N ILE A 175 -19.13 13.62 -3.47
CA ILE A 175 -17.87 14.33 -3.68
C ILE A 175 -17.65 14.50 -5.17
N LEU A 176 -16.90 15.52 -5.58
CA LEU A 176 -16.48 15.65 -6.98
C LEU A 176 -15.05 15.12 -7.13
N VAL A 177 -14.85 14.15 -8.00
CA VAL A 177 -13.53 13.65 -8.38
C VAL A 177 -13.25 14.12 -9.79
N ASN A 178 -12.31 15.04 -9.99
CA ASN A 178 -12.07 15.71 -11.29
C ASN A 178 -13.37 16.25 -11.91
N ASP A 179 -14.15 16.99 -11.10
CA ASP A 179 -15.48 17.53 -11.44
C ASP A 179 -16.57 16.49 -11.76
N TYR A 180 -16.27 15.20 -11.62
CA TYR A 180 -17.23 14.13 -11.79
C TYR A 180 -17.88 13.75 -10.45
N PRO A 181 -19.21 13.80 -10.31
CA PRO A 181 -19.88 13.54 -9.04
C PRO A 181 -19.87 12.05 -8.71
N MET A 182 -19.29 11.69 -7.57
CA MET A 182 -19.23 10.33 -7.04
C MET A 182 -19.79 10.23 -5.63
N ASN A 183 -20.38 9.08 -5.28
CA ASN A 183 -20.91 8.81 -3.95
C ASN A 183 -19.92 7.96 -3.14
N ILE A 184 -19.66 8.36 -1.90
CA ILE A 184 -18.88 7.55 -0.98
C ILE A 184 -19.70 6.32 -0.56
N VAL A 185 -19.23 5.13 -0.87
CA VAL A 185 -19.92 3.86 -0.50
C VAL A 185 -19.28 3.16 0.70
N GLY A 186 -18.04 3.52 1.04
CA GLY A 186 -17.37 2.96 2.20
C GLY A 186 -15.95 3.46 2.43
N VAL A 187 -15.31 2.83 3.40
CA VAL A 187 -13.92 3.07 3.82
C VAL A 187 -13.19 1.74 3.84
N SER A 188 -11.97 1.68 3.28
CA SER A 188 -11.14 0.48 3.27
C SER A 188 -10.70 0.05 4.67
N ALA A 189 -10.17 -1.18 4.78
CA ALA A 189 -9.67 -1.70 6.06
C ALA A 189 -8.58 -0.81 6.65
N GLN A 190 -8.52 -0.74 7.98
CA GLN A 190 -7.39 -0.14 8.67
C GLN A 190 -6.08 -0.86 8.30
N GLY A 191 -5.04 -0.10 7.93
CA GLY A 191 -3.74 -0.66 7.53
C GLY A 191 -3.68 -1.20 6.10
N PHE A 192 -4.79 -1.13 5.34
CA PHE A 192 -4.75 -1.40 3.90
C PHE A 192 -4.31 -0.14 3.14
N ALA A 193 -3.15 -0.24 2.51
CA ALA A 193 -2.45 0.85 1.84
C ALA A 193 -2.47 0.72 0.30
N GLY A 194 -3.24 -0.23 -0.25
CA GLY A 194 -3.16 -0.64 -1.65
C GLY A 194 -2.08 -1.70 -1.89
N LEU A 195 -1.77 -1.94 -3.17
CA LEU A 195 -0.76 -2.93 -3.61
C LEU A 195 0.62 -2.33 -3.89
N ASP A 196 0.77 -1.01 -3.80
CA ASP A 196 2.06 -0.33 -3.92
C ASP A 196 2.56 0.08 -2.53
N PRO A 197 3.70 -0.45 -2.04
CA PRO A 197 4.23 -0.07 -0.74
C PRO A 197 4.77 1.36 -0.69
N ALA A 198 5.06 1.98 -1.84
CA ALA A 198 5.57 3.34 -1.92
C ALA A 198 4.48 4.41 -2.04
N GLN A 199 3.26 4.02 -2.46
CA GLN A 199 2.16 4.94 -2.73
C GLN A 199 0.85 4.38 -2.21
N SER A 200 0.19 5.13 -1.33
CA SER A 200 -1.13 4.78 -0.81
C SER A 200 -2.19 5.73 -1.36
N PRO A 201 -3.14 5.25 -2.18
CA PRO A 201 -4.20 6.09 -2.69
C PRO A 201 -5.14 6.54 -1.55
N GLN A 202 -5.65 7.76 -1.64
CA GLN A 202 -6.64 8.28 -0.72
C GLN A 202 -8.05 7.81 -1.06
N ILE A 203 -8.32 7.53 -2.34
CA ILE A 203 -9.63 7.14 -2.88
C ILE A 203 -9.54 6.07 -3.97
#